data_AF-A0A421NXQ9-F1
#
_entry.id   AF-A0A421NXQ9-F1
#
_cell.length_a   1.000
_cell.length_b   1.000
_cell.length_c   1.000
_cell.angle_alpha   90.00
_cell.angle_beta   90.00
_cell.angle_gamma   90.00
#
_symmetry.space_group_name_H-M   'P 1'
#
loop_
_entity.id
_entity.type
_entity.pdbx_description
1 polymer ?
#
loop_
_entity_poly.entity_id
_entity_poly.type
_entity_poly.pdbx_seq_one_letter_code
_entity_poly.pdbx_strand_id
1 'polypeptide(L)'
;MFFVFFLIGNHLYQTHQNNQNKIINILQQSKDIQKENQKLKNKLYTLTTNLYEGIRDNGDKEYYHFLKHQLVKTTKTNGLTKWYRFPNTTISELQNFGATLKDLINVGFLPSDFQKAGFDVKHLKNVGCVVQELKSVGYSLQAMITAGFTLLELKTSYTVKELQQAGYSASEMLLAGFTLLELKGNFAVQALINEGFTVADLKQAGYSAQTLHHEGVHLDKLKQAGYDIPALKEAGFSAFQLKKMNYSLQELKNHYSINTLQMDGFSLYDLKEAGYTAQELKDAGITFYSLIKLGYSVKDLTNTGFTIHQLKDYFYVNEFKNAGFSLQTIKEGGFRLDEMPEFRQAGYTKQALEDVGFTSEEIQAAGFR
;
A
#
# COMPACT_ATOMS: atom_id res chain seq x y z
N MET A 1 36.83 90.84 -34.85
CA MET A 1 36.43 89.60 -34.16
C MET A 1 34.92 89.39 -34.11
N PHE A 2 34.09 90.36 -33.71
CA PHE A 2 32.62 90.19 -33.59
C PHE A 2 31.89 89.69 -34.84
N PHE A 3 32.29 90.13 -36.04
CA PHE A 3 31.64 89.75 -37.30
C PHE A 3 31.83 88.25 -37.64
N VAL A 4 32.98 87.68 -37.31
CA VAL A 4 33.28 86.25 -37.56
C VAL A 4 32.49 85.36 -36.61
N PHE A 5 32.35 85.74 -35.34
CA PHE A 5 31.50 85.03 -34.38
C PHE A 5 30.02 85.08 -34.76
N PHE A 6 29.53 86.21 -35.29
CA PHE A 6 28.17 86.32 -35.79
C PHE A 6 27.91 85.42 -37.01
N LEU A 7 28.85 85.35 -37.95
CA LEU A 7 28.75 84.47 -39.12
C LEU A 7 28.79 82.98 -38.74
N ILE A 8 29.69 82.59 -37.82
CA ILE A 8 29.76 81.21 -37.31
C ILE A 8 28.50 80.87 -36.51
N GLY A 9 28.02 81.76 -35.65
CA GLY A 9 26.78 81.58 -34.90
C GLY A 9 25.55 81.45 -35.78
N ASN A 10 25.43 82.29 -36.82
CA ASN A 10 24.37 82.19 -37.82
C ASN A 10 24.45 80.88 -38.61
N HIS A 11 25.65 80.45 -39.02
CA HIS A 11 25.82 79.18 -39.73
C HIS A 11 25.48 77.96 -38.87
N LEU A 12 25.89 77.95 -37.59
CA LEU A 12 25.51 76.91 -36.62
C LEU A 12 24.01 76.90 -36.36
N TYR A 13 23.38 78.07 -36.22
CA TYR A 13 21.93 78.20 -36.05
C TYR A 13 21.16 77.65 -37.27
N GLN A 14 21.57 78.03 -38.48
CA GLN A 14 20.97 77.51 -39.72
C GLN A 14 21.19 76.00 -39.87
N THR A 15 22.36 75.49 -39.49
CA THR A 15 22.65 74.05 -39.50
C THR A 15 21.78 73.29 -38.49
N HIS A 16 21.61 73.84 -37.28
CA HIS A 16 20.74 73.27 -36.26
C HIS A 16 19.26 73.26 -36.71
N GLN A 17 18.76 74.37 -37.27
CA GLN A 17 17.40 74.45 -37.82
C GLN A 17 17.20 73.46 -38.98
N ASN A 18 18.17 73.35 -39.89
CA ASN A 18 18.11 72.38 -40.99
C ASN A 18 18.09 70.93 -40.46
N ASN A 19 18.90 70.61 -39.45
CA ASN A 19 18.90 69.30 -38.81
C ASN A 19 17.58 69.01 -38.07
N GLN A 20 17.01 69.99 -37.34
CA GLN A 20 15.70 69.84 -36.72
C GLN A 20 14.59 69.60 -37.75
N ASN A 21 14.59 70.34 -38.86
CA ASN A 21 13.62 70.15 -39.94
C ASN A 21 13.77 68.77 -40.60
N LYS A 22 15.00 68.28 -40.79
CA LYS A 22 15.24 66.90 -41.26
C LYS A 22 14.71 65.86 -40.29
N ILE A 23 14.94 66.03 -38.98
CA ILE A 23 14.43 65.12 -37.94
C ILE A 23 12.90 65.10 -37.95
N ILE A 24 12.25 66.26 -38.01
CA ILE A 24 10.78 66.37 -38.08
C ILE A 24 10.23 65.65 -39.32
N ASN A 25 10.88 65.81 -40.49
CA ASN A 25 10.50 65.11 -41.71
C ASN A 25 10.64 63.59 -41.57
N ILE A 26 11.78 63.10 -41.05
CA ILE A 26 12.00 61.67 -40.80
C ILE A 26 10.95 61.11 -39.82
N LEU A 27 10.62 61.85 -38.76
CA LEU A 27 9.58 61.44 -37.81
C LEU A 27 8.20 61.36 -38.47
N GLN A 28 7.88 62.28 -39.37
CA GLN A 28 6.63 62.27 -40.12
C GLN A 28 6.57 61.07 -41.08
N GLN A 29 7.64 60.83 -41.85
CA GLN A 29 7.76 59.65 -42.70
C GLN A 29 7.62 58.34 -41.91
N SER A 30 8.25 58.25 -40.74
CA SER A 30 8.13 57.08 -39.86
C SER A 30 6.68 56.84 -39.42
N LYS A 31 5.94 57.89 -39.05
CA LYS A 31 4.51 57.79 -38.70
C LYS A 31 3.66 57.33 -39.89
N ASP A 32 3.93 57.83 -41.08
CA ASP A 32 3.16 57.45 -42.28
C ASP A 32 3.44 56.01 -42.70
N ILE A 33 4.70 55.55 -42.60
CA ILE A 33 5.08 54.14 -42.77
C ILE A 33 4.37 53.25 -41.74
N GLN A 34 4.29 53.67 -40.47
CA GLN A 34 3.57 52.91 -39.44
C GLN A 34 2.08 52.78 -39.76
N LYS A 35 1.42 53.84 -40.24
CA LYS A 35 0.02 53.81 -40.67
C LYS A 35 -0.19 52.88 -41.86
N GLU A 36 0.67 52.94 -42.86
CA GLU A 36 0.59 52.07 -44.03
C GLU A 36 0.82 50.60 -43.66
N ASN A 37 1.81 50.31 -42.81
CA ASN A 37 2.04 48.98 -42.27
C ASN A 37 0.81 48.45 -41.53
N GLN A 38 0.11 49.29 -40.76
CA GLN A 38 -1.13 48.89 -40.10
C GLN A 38 -2.23 48.57 -41.12
N LYS A 39 -2.36 49.38 -42.18
CA LYS A 39 -3.33 49.14 -43.27
C LYS A 39 -3.02 47.83 -44.01
N LEU A 40 -1.75 47.56 -44.29
CA LEU A 40 -1.32 46.33 -44.94
C LEU A 40 -1.54 45.10 -44.04
N LYS A 41 -1.27 45.21 -42.74
CA LYS A 41 -1.59 44.14 -41.76
C LYS A 41 -3.08 43.83 -41.75
N ASN A 42 -3.95 44.84 -41.77
CA ASN A 42 -5.39 44.64 -41.82
C ASN A 42 -5.83 43.96 -43.12
N LYS A 43 -5.29 44.40 -44.27
CA LYS A 43 -5.56 43.75 -45.57
C LYS A 43 -5.09 42.30 -45.57
N LEU A 44 -3.87 42.05 -45.11
CA LEU A 44 -3.32 40.70 -45.01
C LEU A 44 -4.21 39.82 -44.13
N TYR A 45 -4.61 40.32 -42.96
CA TYR A 45 -5.56 39.64 -42.07
C TYR A 45 -6.83 39.23 -42.83
N THR A 46 -7.50 40.18 -43.51
CA THR A 46 -8.73 39.88 -44.27
C THR A 46 -8.52 38.84 -45.38
N LEU A 47 -7.37 38.85 -46.06
CA LEU A 47 -7.05 37.90 -47.12
C LEU A 47 -6.69 36.52 -46.56
N THR A 48 -6.17 36.45 -45.34
CA THR A 48 -5.83 35.20 -44.65
C THR A 48 -7.00 34.58 -43.90
N THR A 49 -8.06 35.33 -43.58
CA THR A 49 -9.21 34.83 -42.83
C THR A 49 -10.44 34.56 -43.69
N ASN A 50 -10.53 35.14 -44.89
CA ASN A 50 -11.65 34.90 -45.79
C ASN A 50 -11.44 33.65 -46.65
N LEU A 51 -12.50 32.84 -46.75
CA LEU A 51 -12.55 31.68 -47.64
C LEU A 51 -13.29 32.05 -48.93
N TYR A 52 -12.78 31.56 -50.06
CA TYR A 52 -13.49 31.63 -51.33
C TYR A 52 -14.52 30.49 -51.42
N GLU A 53 -15.79 30.82 -51.68
CA GLU A 53 -16.88 29.86 -51.83
C GLU A 53 -17.05 29.46 -53.31
N GLY A 54 -16.92 28.17 -53.60
CA GLY A 54 -17.32 27.56 -54.87
C GLY A 54 -18.57 26.70 -54.67
N ILE A 55 -19.49 26.73 -55.63
CA ILE A 55 -20.71 25.92 -55.60
C ILE A 55 -20.56 24.84 -56.67
N ARG A 56 -20.72 23.58 -56.28
CA ARG A 56 -20.73 22.43 -57.21
C ARG A 56 -22.08 22.33 -57.91
N ASP A 57 -22.11 21.62 -59.03
CA ASP A 57 -23.35 21.34 -59.79
C ASP A 57 -24.43 20.64 -58.94
N ASN A 58 -24.04 19.88 -57.92
CA ASN A 58 -24.97 19.21 -57.00
C ASN A 58 -25.45 20.10 -55.83
N GLY A 59 -25.09 21.39 -55.82
CA GLY A 59 -25.45 22.37 -54.80
C GLY A 59 -24.58 22.35 -53.54
N ASP A 60 -23.62 21.43 -53.42
CA ASP A 60 -22.67 21.42 -52.30
C ASP A 60 -21.70 22.61 -52.43
N LYS A 61 -21.28 23.14 -51.27
CA LYS A 61 -20.35 24.26 -51.18
C LYS A 61 -18.95 23.78 -50.87
N GLU A 62 -17.97 24.36 -51.53
CA GLU A 62 -16.55 24.20 -51.25
C GLU A 62 -15.93 25.52 -50.83
N TYR A 63 -15.09 25.49 -49.79
CA TYR A 63 -14.44 26.67 -49.27
C TYR A 63 -12.93 26.53 -49.37
N TYR A 64 -12.31 27.47 -50.09
CA TYR A 64 -10.88 27.45 -50.37
C TYR A 64 -10.16 28.58 -49.63
N HIS A 65 -8.95 28.30 -49.15
CA HIS A 65 -8.07 29.32 -48.61
C HIS A 65 -7.67 30.28 -49.75
N PHE A 66 -7.93 31.57 -49.58
CA PHE A 66 -7.74 32.58 -50.63
C PHE A 66 -6.31 32.61 -51.21
N LEU A 67 -5.27 32.69 -50.36
CA LEU A 67 -3.87 32.75 -50.81
C LEU A 67 -3.26 31.40 -51.25
N LYS A 68 -3.64 30.31 -50.59
CA LYS A 68 -3.01 28.99 -50.80
C LYS A 68 -3.74 28.15 -51.86
N HIS A 69 -4.95 28.56 -52.24
CA HIS A 69 -5.85 27.82 -53.14
C HIS A 69 -6.09 26.36 -52.71
N GLN A 70 -6.00 26.09 -51.40
CA GLN A 70 -6.23 24.77 -50.81
C GLN A 70 -7.66 24.66 -50.30
N LEU A 71 -8.27 23.48 -50.46
CA LEU A 71 -9.60 23.19 -49.92
C LEU A 71 -9.54 23.13 -48.38
N VAL A 72 -10.42 23.90 -47.72
CA VAL A 72 -10.47 24.03 -46.26
C VAL A 72 -11.64 23.27 -45.66
N LYS A 73 -12.84 23.45 -46.24
CA LYS A 73 -14.04 22.72 -45.82
C LYS A 73 -15.01 22.57 -46.98
N THR A 74 -15.87 21.57 -46.89
CA THR A 74 -17.04 21.41 -47.76
C THR A 74 -18.28 21.39 -46.90
N THR A 75 -19.37 21.99 -47.39
CA THR A 75 -20.66 21.98 -46.72
C THR A 75 -21.69 21.41 -47.69
N LYS A 76 -22.27 20.28 -47.32
CA LYS A 76 -23.33 19.65 -48.10
C LYS A 76 -24.62 20.46 -48.04
N THR A 77 -25.51 20.26 -49.01
CA THR A 77 -26.85 20.86 -49.03
C THR A 77 -27.69 20.61 -47.76
N ASN A 78 -27.42 19.49 -47.06
CA ASN A 78 -28.06 19.17 -45.77
C ASN A 78 -27.37 19.83 -44.54
N GLY A 79 -26.40 20.72 -44.75
CA GLY A 79 -25.68 21.45 -43.71
C GLY A 79 -24.47 20.71 -43.11
N LEU A 80 -24.25 19.43 -43.45
CA LEU A 80 -23.09 18.70 -42.94
C LEU A 80 -21.79 19.28 -43.49
N THR A 81 -20.89 19.66 -42.59
CA THR A 81 -19.59 20.23 -42.95
C THR A 81 -18.46 19.23 -42.71
N LYS A 82 -17.58 19.07 -43.69
CA LYS A 82 -16.34 18.28 -43.58
C LYS A 82 -15.14 19.19 -43.73
N TRP A 83 -14.20 19.08 -42.80
CA TRP A 83 -12.97 19.87 -42.79
C TRP A 83 -11.79 19.11 -43.39
N TYR A 84 -10.79 19.87 -43.86
CA TYR A 84 -9.58 19.34 -44.48
C TYR A 84 -8.35 20.06 -43.93
N ARG A 85 -7.27 19.29 -43.71
CA ARG A 85 -5.96 19.81 -43.32
C ARG A 85 -5.01 19.71 -44.51
N PHE A 86 -4.38 20.82 -44.87
CA PHE A 86 -3.36 20.89 -45.91
C PHE A 86 -1.96 21.10 -45.28
N PRO A 87 -0.85 20.90 -46.02
CA PRO A 87 0.50 21.06 -45.47
C PRO A 87 0.71 22.44 -44.84
N ASN A 88 1.43 22.48 -43.71
CA ASN A 88 1.72 23.71 -42.95
C ASN A 88 0.49 24.47 -42.42
N THR A 89 -0.67 23.81 -42.31
CA THR A 89 -1.85 24.39 -41.64
C THR A 89 -1.61 24.46 -40.14
N THR A 90 -1.87 25.62 -39.53
CA THR A 90 -1.82 25.81 -38.08
C THR A 90 -3.21 25.68 -37.44
N ILE A 91 -3.28 25.39 -36.14
CA ILE A 91 -4.56 25.35 -35.41
C ILE A 91 -5.27 26.70 -35.47
N SER A 92 -4.56 27.80 -35.23
CA SER A 92 -5.11 29.15 -35.25
C SER A 92 -5.70 29.53 -36.60
N GLU A 93 -5.07 29.07 -37.69
CA GLU A 93 -5.57 29.30 -39.05
C GLU A 93 -6.95 28.66 -39.27
N LEU A 94 -7.12 27.39 -38.91
CA LEU A 94 -8.43 26.73 -39.03
C LEU A 94 -9.46 27.26 -38.05
N GLN A 95 -9.07 27.67 -36.84
CA GLN A 95 -9.99 28.33 -35.91
C GLN A 95 -10.51 29.66 -36.45
N ASN A 96 -9.66 30.45 -37.11
CA ASN A 96 -10.07 31.70 -37.76
C ASN A 96 -11.11 31.46 -38.88
N PHE A 97 -11.07 30.28 -39.51
CA PHE A 97 -12.08 29.85 -40.48
C PHE A 97 -13.38 29.32 -39.85
N GLY A 98 -13.42 29.22 -38.52
CA GLY A 98 -14.56 28.74 -37.74
C GLY A 98 -14.53 27.24 -37.44
N ALA A 99 -13.39 26.55 -37.57
CA ALA A 99 -13.27 25.15 -37.17
C ALA A 99 -13.38 25.03 -35.65
N THR A 100 -14.19 24.07 -35.19
CA THR A 100 -14.25 23.70 -33.78
C THR A 100 -13.05 22.82 -33.41
N LEU A 101 -12.75 22.69 -32.11
CA LEU A 101 -11.72 21.76 -31.63
C LEU A 101 -11.97 20.31 -32.08
N LYS A 102 -13.24 19.88 -32.15
CA LYS A 102 -13.63 18.57 -32.65
C LYS A 102 -13.27 18.41 -34.13
N ASP A 103 -13.46 19.47 -34.92
CA ASP A 103 -13.06 19.47 -36.33
C ASP A 103 -11.54 19.36 -36.48
N LEU A 104 -10.78 20.04 -35.62
CA LEU A 104 -9.31 19.98 -35.63
C LEU A 104 -8.80 18.56 -35.34
N ILE A 105 -9.39 17.86 -34.37
CA ILE A 105 -9.06 16.45 -34.09
C ILE A 105 -9.42 15.58 -35.30
N ASN A 106 -10.60 15.78 -35.90
CA ASN A 106 -11.06 14.99 -37.06
C ASN A 106 -10.17 15.16 -38.30
N VAL A 107 -9.49 16.30 -38.45
CA VAL A 107 -8.51 16.53 -39.53
C VAL A 107 -7.08 16.14 -39.15
N GLY A 108 -6.91 15.48 -38.00
CA GLY A 108 -5.66 14.82 -37.60
C GLY A 108 -4.69 15.70 -36.80
N PHE A 109 -5.15 16.78 -36.16
CA PHE A 109 -4.32 17.43 -35.12
C PHE A 109 -4.24 16.55 -33.89
N LEU A 110 -3.03 16.41 -33.34
CA LEU A 110 -2.77 15.59 -32.15
C LEU A 110 -2.75 16.49 -30.89
N PRO A 111 -2.97 15.92 -29.69
CA PRO A 111 -2.84 16.65 -28.41
C PRO A 111 -1.54 17.46 -28.28
N SER A 112 -0.44 16.98 -28.88
CA SER A 112 0.85 17.70 -28.92
C SER A 112 0.80 19.01 -29.72
N ASP A 113 -0.03 19.06 -30.76
CA ASP A 113 -0.23 20.26 -31.55
C ASP A 113 -1.01 21.31 -30.75
N PHE A 114 -2.03 20.87 -30.00
CA PHE A 114 -2.81 21.74 -29.11
C PHE A 114 -1.97 22.28 -27.95
N GLN A 115 -1.07 21.46 -27.39
CA GLN A 115 -0.13 21.91 -26.36
C GLN A 115 0.80 23.01 -26.89
N LYS A 116 1.39 22.83 -28.08
CA LYS A 116 2.22 23.87 -28.73
C LYS A 116 1.44 25.14 -29.04
N ALA A 117 0.15 25.01 -29.34
CA ALA A 117 -0.75 26.13 -29.58
C ALA A 117 -1.28 26.78 -28.28
N GLY A 118 -0.87 26.29 -27.10
CA GLY A 118 -1.21 26.90 -25.81
C GLY A 118 -2.61 26.59 -25.30
N PHE A 119 -3.25 25.51 -25.77
CA PHE A 119 -4.55 25.11 -25.24
C PHE A 119 -4.44 24.57 -23.82
N ASP A 120 -5.40 24.96 -22.98
CA ASP A 120 -5.58 24.35 -21.68
C ASP A 120 -6.25 22.96 -21.77
N VAL A 121 -6.13 22.19 -20.70
CA VAL A 121 -6.66 20.83 -20.61
C VAL A 121 -8.20 20.81 -20.58
N LYS A 122 -8.85 21.88 -20.11
CA LYS A 122 -10.32 21.96 -20.00
C LYS A 122 -10.97 21.94 -21.37
N HIS A 123 -10.40 22.66 -22.34
CA HIS A 123 -10.84 22.64 -23.72
C HIS A 123 -10.69 21.24 -24.34
N LEU A 124 -9.56 20.57 -24.08
CA LEU A 124 -9.29 19.23 -24.61
C LEU A 124 -10.19 18.15 -24.00
N LYS A 125 -10.51 18.26 -22.70
CA LYS A 125 -11.48 17.38 -22.05
C LYS A 125 -12.86 17.47 -22.73
N ASN A 126 -13.34 18.68 -23.00
CA ASN A 126 -14.66 18.90 -23.58
C ASN A 126 -14.82 18.35 -25.01
N VAL A 127 -13.72 18.10 -25.70
CA VAL A 127 -13.72 17.45 -27.03
C VAL A 127 -13.40 15.96 -27.00
N GLY A 128 -13.28 15.37 -25.81
CA GLY A 128 -13.17 13.94 -25.61
C GLY A 128 -11.73 13.39 -25.58
N CYS A 129 -10.71 14.25 -25.44
CA CYS A 129 -9.35 13.77 -25.21
C CYS A 129 -9.26 13.06 -23.85
N VAL A 130 -8.61 11.90 -23.82
CA VAL A 130 -8.49 11.08 -22.61
C VAL A 130 -7.20 11.37 -21.84
N VAL A 131 -7.17 11.02 -20.55
CA VAL A 131 -6.04 11.27 -19.63
C VAL A 131 -4.71 10.76 -20.18
N GLN A 132 -4.70 9.55 -20.75
CA GLN A 132 -3.49 8.93 -21.28
C GLN A 132 -2.84 9.75 -22.41
N GLU A 133 -3.66 10.29 -23.31
CA GLU A 133 -3.21 11.12 -24.44
C GLU A 133 -2.64 12.45 -23.97
N LEU A 134 -3.28 13.05 -22.97
CA LEU A 134 -2.84 14.32 -22.41
C LEU A 134 -1.54 14.16 -21.60
N LYS A 135 -1.40 13.05 -20.87
CA LYS A 135 -0.18 12.73 -20.10
C LYS A 135 1.00 12.48 -21.04
N SER A 136 0.80 11.77 -22.16
CA SER A 136 1.88 11.44 -23.09
C SER A 136 2.48 12.65 -23.80
N VAL A 137 1.70 13.72 -23.95
CA VAL A 137 2.18 14.99 -24.52
C VAL A 137 2.67 15.96 -23.45
N GLY A 138 2.63 15.60 -22.16
CA GLY A 138 3.26 16.37 -21.09
C GLY A 138 2.35 17.39 -20.39
N TYR A 139 1.03 17.27 -20.51
CA TYR A 139 0.15 17.98 -19.57
C TYR A 139 0.32 17.42 -18.15
N SER A 140 0.38 18.31 -17.17
CA SER A 140 0.55 17.92 -15.77
C SER A 140 -0.74 17.35 -15.18
N LEU A 141 -0.59 16.50 -14.17
CA LEU A 141 -1.72 15.99 -13.37
C LEU A 141 -2.55 17.15 -12.78
N GLN A 142 -1.90 18.21 -12.28
CA GLN A 142 -2.61 19.37 -11.75
C GLN A 142 -3.50 20.07 -12.78
N ALA A 143 -3.05 20.15 -14.04
CA ALA A 143 -3.85 20.71 -15.12
C ALA A 143 -5.08 19.85 -15.42
N MET A 144 -4.96 18.52 -15.33
CA MET A 144 -6.09 17.59 -15.48
C MET A 144 -7.09 17.70 -14.32
N ILE A 145 -6.61 17.81 -13.08
CA ILE A 145 -7.45 18.03 -11.90
C ILE A 145 -8.23 19.34 -12.05
N THR A 146 -7.54 20.42 -12.44
CA THR A 146 -8.16 21.76 -12.64
C THR A 146 -9.16 21.75 -13.79
N ALA A 147 -8.93 20.94 -14.83
CA ALA A 147 -9.87 20.71 -15.92
C ALA A 147 -11.09 19.86 -15.52
N GLY A 148 -11.08 19.30 -14.29
CA GLY A 148 -12.18 18.55 -13.72
C GLY A 148 -12.22 17.09 -14.14
N PHE A 149 -11.11 16.48 -14.56
CA PHE A 149 -11.03 15.02 -14.72
C PHE A 149 -11.36 14.33 -13.39
N THR A 150 -12.23 13.32 -13.45
CA THR A 150 -12.62 12.52 -12.30
C THR A 150 -11.47 11.60 -11.90
N LEU A 151 -11.44 11.22 -10.62
CA LEU A 151 -10.41 10.32 -10.13
C LEU A 151 -10.48 8.92 -10.79
N LEU A 152 -11.66 8.50 -11.25
CA LEU A 152 -11.84 7.29 -12.06
C LEU A 152 -11.14 7.42 -13.42
N GLU A 153 -11.26 8.57 -14.09
CA GLU A 153 -10.52 8.85 -15.33
C GLU A 153 -9.01 8.92 -15.07
N LEU A 154 -8.58 9.51 -13.94
CA LEU A 154 -7.17 9.62 -13.60
C LEU A 154 -6.55 8.26 -13.23
N LYS A 155 -7.31 7.36 -12.61
CA LYS A 155 -6.89 5.98 -12.26
C LYS A 155 -6.36 5.19 -13.46
N THR A 156 -6.83 5.48 -14.68
CA THR A 156 -6.39 4.74 -15.88
C THR A 156 -4.96 5.03 -16.29
N SER A 157 -4.33 6.08 -15.76
CA SER A 157 -3.02 6.54 -16.22
C SER A 157 -2.09 7.04 -15.12
N TYR A 158 -2.57 7.16 -13.88
CA TYR A 158 -1.79 7.58 -12.71
C TYR A 158 -1.80 6.51 -11.62
N THR A 159 -0.65 6.37 -10.98
CA THR A 159 -0.45 5.51 -9.82
C THR A 159 -1.05 6.14 -8.56
N VAL A 160 -1.34 5.31 -7.56
CA VAL A 160 -1.81 5.77 -6.23
C VAL A 160 -0.86 6.81 -5.64
N LYS A 161 0.46 6.60 -5.75
CA LYS A 161 1.48 7.53 -5.26
C LYS A 161 1.40 8.90 -5.93
N GLU A 162 1.26 8.95 -7.26
CA GLU A 162 1.11 10.23 -7.98
C GLU A 162 -0.17 10.97 -7.56
N LEU A 163 -1.28 10.25 -7.40
CA LEU A 163 -2.56 10.83 -6.99
C LEU A 163 -2.53 11.32 -5.53
N GLN A 164 -1.89 10.57 -4.64
CA GLN A 164 -1.68 10.97 -3.25
C GLN A 164 -0.86 12.26 -3.17
N GLN A 165 0.23 12.34 -3.95
CA GLN A 165 1.07 13.54 -4.03
C GLN A 165 0.32 14.75 -4.62
N ALA A 166 -0.72 14.50 -5.43
CA ALA A 166 -1.62 15.53 -5.93
C ALA A 166 -2.71 15.95 -4.94
N GLY A 167 -2.73 15.37 -3.73
CA GLY A 167 -3.61 15.77 -2.63
C GLY A 167 -4.87 14.92 -2.46
N TYR A 168 -5.03 13.83 -3.21
CA TYR A 168 -6.17 12.92 -3.00
C TYR A 168 -5.98 12.09 -1.72
N SER A 169 -7.02 12.05 -0.90
CA SER A 169 -7.13 11.20 0.29
C SER A 169 -7.43 9.74 -0.08
N ALA A 170 -7.21 8.82 0.88
CA ALA A 170 -7.50 7.41 0.66
C ALA A 170 -9.01 7.18 0.44
N SER A 171 -9.85 7.90 1.17
CA SER A 171 -11.32 7.86 1.08
C SER A 171 -11.82 8.30 -0.29
N GLU A 172 -11.28 9.39 -0.84
CA GLU A 172 -11.60 9.83 -2.20
C GLU A 172 -11.22 8.77 -3.24
N MET A 173 -10.04 8.14 -3.07
CA MET A 173 -9.62 7.05 -3.95
C MET A 173 -10.55 5.84 -3.85
N LEU A 174 -10.98 5.43 -2.67
CA LEU A 174 -11.93 4.31 -2.55
C LEU A 174 -13.29 4.63 -3.20
N LEU A 175 -13.80 5.85 -3.02
CA LEU A 175 -15.04 6.29 -3.70
C LEU A 175 -14.90 6.26 -5.23
N ALA A 176 -13.68 6.46 -5.74
CA ALA A 176 -13.36 6.35 -7.16
C ALA A 176 -13.07 4.90 -7.63
N GLY A 177 -13.25 3.90 -6.76
CA GLY A 177 -13.10 2.48 -7.09
C GLY A 177 -11.67 1.95 -6.94
N PHE A 178 -10.81 2.60 -6.18
CA PHE A 178 -9.60 1.95 -5.64
C PHE A 178 -9.98 0.97 -4.53
N THR A 179 -9.12 -0.01 -4.30
CA THR A 179 -9.21 -0.97 -3.19
C THR A 179 -8.19 -0.61 -2.12
N LEU A 180 -8.46 -0.93 -0.86
CA LEU A 180 -7.48 -0.72 0.23
C LEU A 180 -6.16 -1.47 -0.03
N LEU A 181 -6.20 -2.57 -0.78
CA LEU A 181 -4.99 -3.29 -1.22
C LEU A 181 -4.14 -2.44 -2.18
N GLU A 182 -4.76 -1.71 -3.12
CA GLU A 182 -4.05 -0.76 -3.98
C GLU A 182 -3.47 0.43 -3.18
N LEU A 183 -4.15 0.84 -2.10
CA LEU A 183 -3.69 1.93 -1.24
C LEU A 183 -2.55 1.53 -0.29
N LYS A 184 -2.39 0.22 -0.05
CA LYS A 184 -1.38 -0.34 0.85
C LYS A 184 0.04 0.09 0.43
N GLY A 185 0.80 0.60 1.40
CA GLY A 185 2.18 1.07 1.21
C GLY A 185 2.31 2.48 0.62
N ASN A 186 1.21 3.09 0.16
CA ASN A 186 1.17 4.51 -0.22
C ASN A 186 0.68 5.38 0.94
N PHE A 187 -0.30 4.89 1.70
CA PHE A 187 -0.84 5.57 2.88
C PHE A 187 -0.32 4.97 4.18
N ALA A 188 0.01 5.84 5.13
CA ALA A 188 0.30 5.43 6.50
C ALA A 188 -0.95 4.82 7.14
N VAL A 189 -0.78 3.77 7.95
CA VAL A 189 -1.90 3.06 8.59
C VAL A 189 -2.72 4.01 9.47
N GLN A 190 -2.05 4.91 10.20
CA GLN A 190 -2.75 5.88 11.04
C GLN A 190 -3.60 6.87 10.24
N ALA A 191 -3.16 7.25 9.03
CA ALA A 191 -3.97 8.11 8.16
C ALA A 191 -5.26 7.38 7.73
N LEU A 192 -5.16 6.10 7.38
CA LEU A 192 -6.32 5.27 7.04
C LEU A 192 -7.28 5.14 8.24
N ILE A 193 -6.76 4.89 9.44
CA ILE A 193 -7.60 4.79 10.64
C ILE A 193 -8.31 6.13 10.94
N ASN A 194 -7.62 7.26 10.78
CA ASN A 194 -8.19 8.59 10.98
C ASN A 194 -9.28 8.93 9.95
N GLU A 195 -9.20 8.36 8.75
CA GLU A 195 -10.22 8.46 7.71
C GLU A 195 -11.42 7.53 7.95
N GLY A 196 -11.39 6.71 9.02
CA GLY A 196 -12.50 5.86 9.44
C GLY A 196 -12.36 4.39 9.09
N PHE A 197 -11.25 3.95 8.52
CA PHE A 197 -11.01 2.54 8.23
C PHE A 197 -10.74 1.75 9.52
N THR A 198 -11.43 0.62 9.68
CA THR A 198 -11.21 -0.26 10.82
C THR A 198 -10.01 -1.18 10.60
N VAL A 199 -9.45 -1.70 11.69
CA VAL A 199 -8.38 -2.71 11.63
C VAL A 199 -8.85 -3.98 10.90
N ALA A 200 -10.14 -4.30 10.94
CA ALA A 200 -10.72 -5.41 10.19
C ALA A 200 -10.68 -5.14 8.67
N ASP A 201 -10.97 -3.91 8.23
CA ASP A 201 -10.87 -3.52 6.82
C ASP A 201 -9.42 -3.63 6.33
N LEU A 202 -8.46 -3.17 7.15
CA LEU A 202 -7.03 -3.28 6.85
C LEU A 202 -6.58 -4.75 6.78
N LYS A 203 -7.09 -5.61 7.67
CA LYS A 203 -6.83 -7.05 7.61
C LYS A 203 -7.36 -7.66 6.31
N GLN A 204 -8.59 -7.34 5.91
CA GLN A 204 -9.16 -7.81 4.64
C GLN A 204 -8.37 -7.30 3.43
N ALA A 205 -7.81 -6.10 3.53
CA ALA A 205 -6.87 -5.53 2.55
C ALA A 205 -5.47 -6.16 2.58
N GLY A 206 -5.24 -7.17 3.43
CA GLY A 206 -4.00 -7.93 3.50
C GLY A 206 -2.89 -7.29 4.34
N TYR A 207 -3.20 -6.35 5.23
CA TYR A 207 -2.22 -5.92 6.24
C TYR A 207 -1.96 -7.06 7.24
N SER A 208 -0.70 -7.30 7.60
CA SER A 208 -0.37 -8.27 8.64
C SER A 208 -0.47 -7.63 10.03
N ALA A 209 -0.68 -8.45 11.06
CA ALA A 209 -0.64 -7.98 12.45
C ALA A 209 0.70 -7.30 12.78
N GLN A 210 1.80 -7.80 12.21
CA GLN A 210 3.14 -7.23 12.38
C GLN A 210 3.24 -5.82 11.81
N THR A 211 2.78 -5.60 10.57
CA THR A 211 2.78 -4.27 9.96
C THR A 211 1.93 -3.31 10.79
N LEU A 212 0.72 -3.72 11.17
CA LEU A 212 -0.16 -2.87 11.96
C LEU A 212 0.43 -2.56 13.35
N HIS A 213 1.04 -3.55 14.01
CA HIS A 213 1.70 -3.34 15.30
C HIS A 213 2.88 -2.37 15.19
N HIS A 214 3.71 -2.50 14.17
CA HIS A 214 4.82 -1.59 13.90
C HIS A 214 4.35 -0.14 13.68
N GLU A 215 3.18 0.01 13.05
CA GLU A 215 2.50 1.30 12.83
C GLU A 215 1.73 1.82 14.06
N GLY A 216 1.89 1.16 15.22
CA GLY A 216 1.31 1.60 16.50
C GLY A 216 -0.10 1.07 16.77
N VAL A 217 -0.64 0.17 15.95
CA VAL A 217 -1.94 -0.47 16.24
C VAL A 217 -1.79 -1.41 17.44
N HIS A 218 -2.69 -1.21 18.39
CA HIS A 218 -2.64 -1.86 19.69
C HIS A 218 -3.26 -3.27 19.64
N LEU A 219 -2.78 -4.17 20.51
CA LEU A 219 -3.14 -5.59 20.53
C LEU A 219 -4.66 -5.85 20.64
N ASP A 220 -5.38 -5.02 21.41
CA ASP A 220 -6.83 -5.13 21.58
C ASP A 220 -7.58 -4.93 20.25
N LYS A 221 -7.11 -4.01 19.40
CA LYS A 221 -7.68 -3.79 18.08
C LYS A 221 -7.37 -4.94 17.13
N LEU A 222 -6.16 -5.49 17.20
CA LEU A 222 -5.77 -6.67 16.41
C LEU A 222 -6.61 -7.90 16.80
N LYS A 223 -6.85 -8.11 18.09
CA LYS A 223 -7.75 -9.16 18.58
C LYS A 223 -9.18 -8.95 18.10
N GLN A 224 -9.71 -7.72 18.20
CA GLN A 224 -11.06 -7.39 17.72
C GLN A 224 -11.22 -7.58 16.21
N ALA A 225 -10.18 -7.29 15.44
CA ALA A 225 -10.12 -7.58 14.00
C ALA A 225 -9.95 -9.08 13.67
N GLY A 226 -9.80 -9.92 14.69
CA GLY A 226 -9.73 -11.37 14.58
C GLY A 226 -8.38 -11.88 14.07
N TYR A 227 -7.27 -11.19 14.29
CA TYR A 227 -5.96 -11.81 14.09
C TYR A 227 -5.77 -12.97 15.09
N ASP A 228 -5.27 -14.09 14.59
CA ASP A 228 -5.06 -15.30 15.37
C ASP A 228 -3.73 -15.27 16.14
N ILE A 229 -3.54 -16.23 17.04
CA ILE A 229 -2.35 -16.30 17.90
C ILE A 229 -1.05 -16.39 17.08
N PRO A 230 -0.95 -17.20 16.00
CA PRO A 230 0.22 -17.18 15.13
C PRO A 230 0.56 -15.78 14.59
N ALA A 231 -0.41 -15.07 14.02
CA ALA A 231 -0.17 -13.73 13.48
C ALA A 231 0.22 -12.73 14.57
N LEU A 232 -0.38 -12.83 15.77
CA LEU A 232 -0.03 -11.98 16.90
C LEU A 232 1.38 -12.29 17.45
N LYS A 233 1.76 -13.57 17.49
CA LYS A 233 3.12 -13.98 17.86
C LYS A 233 4.15 -13.46 16.85
N GLU A 234 3.88 -13.59 15.55
CA GLU A 234 4.73 -13.04 14.48
C GLU A 234 4.82 -11.52 14.55
N ALA A 235 3.76 -10.85 15.01
CA ALA A 235 3.78 -9.43 15.30
C ALA A 235 4.65 -9.04 16.50
N GLY A 236 5.16 -10.01 17.26
CA GLY A 236 6.06 -9.80 18.40
C GLY A 236 5.36 -9.74 19.76
N PHE A 237 4.07 -10.08 19.85
CA PHE A 237 3.39 -10.11 21.14
C PHE A 237 3.83 -11.32 21.98
N SER A 238 4.11 -11.07 23.27
CA SER A 238 4.46 -12.13 24.21
C SER A 238 3.23 -12.91 24.68
N ALA A 239 3.42 -14.13 25.16
CA ALA A 239 2.35 -14.94 25.71
C ALA A 239 1.71 -14.27 26.93
N PHE A 240 2.48 -13.49 27.70
CA PHE A 240 1.97 -12.71 28.81
C PHE A 240 1.02 -11.59 28.36
N GLN A 241 1.35 -10.89 27.26
CA GLN A 241 0.45 -9.88 26.67
C GLN A 241 -0.84 -10.54 26.17
N LEU A 242 -0.75 -11.71 25.54
CA LEU A 242 -1.93 -12.46 25.11
C LEU A 242 -2.78 -12.94 26.30
N LYS A 243 -2.17 -13.40 27.41
CA LYS A 243 -2.89 -13.74 28.65
C LYS A 243 -3.67 -12.55 29.20
N LYS A 244 -3.08 -11.35 29.21
CA LYS A 244 -3.79 -10.11 29.61
C LYS A 244 -4.98 -9.79 28.72
N MET A 245 -4.98 -10.28 27.49
CA MET A 245 -6.10 -10.21 26.56
C MET A 245 -7.08 -11.38 26.71
N ASN A 246 -7.03 -12.14 27.80
CA ASN A 246 -7.89 -13.30 28.09
C ASN A 246 -7.71 -14.47 27.10
N TYR A 247 -6.54 -14.62 26.48
CA TYR A 247 -6.17 -15.92 25.89
C TYR A 247 -5.76 -16.88 27.00
N SER A 248 -6.33 -18.09 26.97
CA SER A 248 -5.97 -19.17 27.88
C SER A 248 -4.60 -19.74 27.53
N LEU A 249 -3.91 -20.26 28.54
CA LEU A 249 -2.62 -20.93 28.32
C LEU A 249 -2.75 -22.19 27.44
N GLN A 250 -3.93 -22.83 27.43
CA GLN A 250 -4.24 -23.94 26.54
C GLN A 250 -4.27 -23.50 25.07
N GLU A 251 -4.83 -22.33 24.76
CA GLU A 251 -4.77 -21.77 23.40
C GLU A 251 -3.34 -21.40 22.99
N LEU A 252 -2.53 -20.92 23.93
CA LEU A 252 -1.14 -20.55 23.67
C LEU A 252 -0.20 -21.77 23.51
N LYS A 253 -0.60 -22.93 24.05
CA LYS A 253 0.23 -24.13 24.15
C LYS A 253 0.88 -24.57 22.83
N ASN A 254 0.12 -24.48 21.73
CA ASN A 254 0.57 -24.92 20.41
C ASN A 254 1.36 -23.86 19.65
N HIS A 255 1.48 -22.65 20.21
CA HIS A 255 2.09 -21.51 19.53
C HIS A 255 3.36 -21.03 20.22
N TYR A 256 3.48 -21.21 21.54
CA TYR A 256 4.65 -20.81 22.32
C TYR A 256 5.39 -22.02 22.88
N SER A 257 6.72 -21.96 22.86
CA SER A 257 7.53 -22.98 23.52
C SER A 257 7.42 -22.85 25.04
N ILE A 258 7.57 -23.96 25.76
CA ILE A 258 7.60 -23.97 27.23
C ILE A 258 8.63 -22.98 27.78
N ASN A 259 9.82 -22.94 27.19
CA ASN A 259 10.88 -22.01 27.60
C ASN A 259 10.46 -20.55 27.42
N THR A 260 9.80 -20.22 26.30
CA THR A 260 9.25 -18.88 26.07
C THR A 260 8.17 -18.53 27.09
N LEU A 261 7.28 -19.47 27.41
CA LEU A 261 6.25 -19.27 28.43
C LEU A 261 6.87 -19.04 29.82
N GLN A 262 7.91 -19.78 30.19
CA GLN A 262 8.62 -19.55 31.45
C GLN A 262 9.30 -18.18 31.50
N MET A 263 9.93 -17.75 30.39
CA MET A 263 10.52 -16.40 30.28
C MET A 263 9.45 -15.30 30.39
N ASP A 264 8.25 -15.56 29.86
CA ASP A 264 7.09 -14.68 29.97
C ASP A 264 6.40 -14.73 31.36
N GLY A 265 6.99 -15.46 32.32
CA GLY A 265 6.58 -15.47 33.72
C GLY A 265 5.52 -16.52 34.08
N PHE A 266 5.25 -17.48 33.20
CA PHE A 266 4.37 -18.60 33.53
C PHE A 266 5.11 -19.63 34.38
N SER A 267 4.52 -20.01 35.51
CA SER A 267 5.09 -21.04 36.38
C SER A 267 4.88 -22.44 35.81
N LEU A 268 5.68 -23.41 36.25
CA LEU A 268 5.47 -24.81 35.88
C LEU A 268 4.12 -25.35 36.35
N TYR A 269 3.54 -24.81 37.43
CA TYR A 269 2.18 -25.14 37.86
C TYR A 269 1.15 -24.62 36.85
N ASP A 270 1.32 -23.39 36.33
CA ASP A 270 0.44 -22.87 35.27
C ASP A 270 0.49 -23.79 34.03
N LEU A 271 1.68 -24.25 33.64
CA LEU A 271 1.84 -25.17 32.51
C LEU A 271 1.14 -26.50 32.78
N LYS A 272 1.31 -27.08 33.97
CA LYS A 272 0.61 -28.33 34.32
C LYS A 272 -0.92 -28.15 34.29
N GLU A 273 -1.44 -27.09 34.89
CA GLU A 273 -2.89 -26.77 34.89
C GLU A 273 -3.42 -26.52 33.46
N ALA A 274 -2.59 -26.00 32.57
CA ALA A 274 -2.91 -25.84 31.15
C ALA A 274 -2.82 -27.15 30.34
N GLY A 275 -2.55 -28.28 30.99
CA GLY A 275 -2.55 -29.60 30.37
C GLY A 275 -1.25 -29.94 29.63
N TYR A 276 -0.11 -29.34 30.00
CA TYR A 276 1.18 -29.86 29.58
C TYR A 276 1.44 -31.24 30.20
N THR A 277 2.03 -32.15 29.44
CA THR A 277 2.38 -33.50 29.88
C THR A 277 3.78 -33.53 30.48
N ALA A 278 4.07 -34.56 31.29
CA ALA A 278 5.42 -34.78 31.81
C ALA A 278 6.45 -34.93 30.68
N GLN A 279 6.06 -35.54 29.56
CA GLN A 279 6.92 -35.70 28.38
C GLN A 279 7.24 -34.35 27.74
N GLU A 280 6.25 -33.50 27.48
CA GLU A 280 6.46 -32.17 26.90
C GLU A 280 7.37 -31.31 27.78
N LEU A 281 7.16 -31.34 29.10
CA LEU A 281 8.03 -30.62 30.04
C LEU A 281 9.45 -31.19 30.07
N LYS A 282 9.60 -32.52 30.05
CA LYS A 282 10.92 -33.17 29.96
C LYS A 282 11.65 -32.78 28.68
N ASP A 283 10.96 -32.77 27.55
CA ASP A 283 11.53 -32.38 26.24
C ASP A 283 11.96 -30.92 26.21
N ALA A 284 11.31 -30.05 27.00
CA ALA A 284 11.74 -28.68 27.23
C ALA A 284 12.93 -28.55 28.20
N GLY A 285 13.44 -29.64 28.74
CA GLY A 285 14.58 -29.66 29.67
C GLY A 285 14.19 -29.50 31.15
N ILE A 286 12.90 -29.58 31.49
CA ILE A 286 12.47 -29.54 32.88
C ILE A 286 12.96 -30.81 33.59
N THR A 287 13.62 -30.59 34.73
CA THR A 287 14.24 -31.69 35.47
C THR A 287 13.19 -32.64 36.03
N PHE A 288 13.54 -33.92 36.07
CA PHE A 288 12.73 -34.97 36.69
C PHE A 288 12.23 -34.59 38.09
N TYR A 289 13.12 -34.05 38.94
CA TYR A 289 12.76 -33.59 40.29
C TYR A 289 11.65 -32.51 40.29
N SER A 290 11.66 -31.62 39.30
CA SER A 290 10.60 -30.62 39.14
C SER A 290 9.29 -31.27 38.71
N LEU A 291 9.32 -32.29 37.84
CA LEU A 291 8.12 -33.04 37.44
C LEU A 291 7.48 -33.77 38.64
N ILE A 292 8.27 -34.36 39.53
CA ILE A 292 7.75 -34.93 40.79
C ILE A 292 7.10 -33.84 41.63
N LYS A 293 7.76 -32.70 41.83
CA LYS A 293 7.22 -31.58 42.62
C LYS A 293 5.92 -31.04 42.07
N LEU A 294 5.75 -31.05 40.75
CA LEU A 294 4.49 -30.69 40.11
C LEU A 294 3.39 -31.71 40.35
N GLY A 295 3.72 -32.91 40.84
CA GLY A 295 2.79 -33.98 41.15
C GLY A 295 2.38 -34.79 39.92
N TYR A 296 3.28 -34.99 38.95
CA TYR A 296 3.04 -36.00 37.90
C TYR A 296 3.12 -37.40 38.52
N SER A 297 2.23 -38.30 38.09
CA SER A 297 2.15 -39.65 38.65
C SER A 297 3.32 -40.53 38.21
N VAL A 298 3.53 -41.65 38.92
CA VAL A 298 4.47 -42.70 38.50
C VAL A 298 4.23 -43.13 37.05
N LYS A 299 2.96 -43.24 36.64
CA LYS A 299 2.59 -43.59 35.27
C LYS A 299 3.03 -42.51 34.27
N ASP A 300 2.79 -41.24 34.57
CA ASP A 300 3.22 -40.14 33.70
C ASP A 300 4.74 -40.12 33.53
N LEU A 301 5.47 -40.31 34.63
CA LEU A 301 6.94 -40.24 34.66
C LEU A 301 7.59 -41.44 33.96
N THR A 302 7.08 -42.65 34.18
CA THR A 302 7.58 -43.85 33.49
C THR A 302 7.26 -43.84 32.00
N ASN A 303 6.12 -43.27 31.58
CA ASN A 303 5.82 -43.04 30.17
C ASN A 303 6.82 -42.10 29.49
N THR A 304 7.53 -41.26 30.25
CA THR A 304 8.62 -40.46 29.69
C THR A 304 9.95 -41.21 29.53
N GLY A 305 10.03 -42.45 30.01
CA GLY A 305 11.24 -43.26 30.03
C GLY A 305 12.08 -43.17 31.30
N PHE A 306 11.56 -42.59 32.39
CA PHE A 306 12.22 -42.74 33.70
C PHE A 306 12.04 -44.18 34.22
N THR A 307 13.10 -44.76 34.77
CA THR A 307 13.07 -46.14 35.25
C THR A 307 12.55 -46.22 36.69
N ILE A 308 12.00 -47.37 37.07
CA ILE A 308 11.58 -47.63 38.46
C ILE A 308 12.72 -47.33 39.44
N HIS A 309 13.96 -47.68 39.07
CA HIS A 309 15.14 -47.41 39.87
C HIS A 309 15.38 -45.92 40.14
N GLN A 310 15.09 -45.04 39.17
CA GLN A 310 15.20 -43.58 39.34
C GLN A 310 14.06 -42.99 40.18
N LEU A 311 12.89 -43.65 40.17
CA LEU A 311 11.68 -43.19 40.84
C LEU A 311 11.57 -43.69 42.29
N LYS A 312 12.29 -44.77 42.65
CA LYS A 312 12.07 -45.51 43.89
C LYS A 312 12.25 -44.68 45.18
N ASP A 313 13.11 -43.68 45.15
CA ASP A 313 13.41 -42.85 46.33
C ASP A 313 12.37 -41.74 46.55
N TYR A 314 11.41 -41.59 45.63
CA TYR A 314 10.43 -40.50 45.63
C TYR A 314 8.97 -40.97 45.69
N PHE A 315 8.71 -42.25 45.44
CA PHE A 315 7.38 -42.81 45.33
C PHE A 315 7.27 -44.11 46.11
N TYR A 316 6.08 -44.36 46.63
CA TYR A 316 5.79 -45.57 47.37
C TYR A 316 5.41 -46.73 46.45
N VAL A 317 5.63 -47.95 46.93
CA VAL A 317 5.37 -49.21 46.20
C VAL A 317 3.93 -49.33 45.71
N ASN A 318 2.97 -48.85 46.51
CA ASN A 318 1.56 -48.83 46.12
C ASN A 318 1.30 -47.92 44.90
N GLU A 319 2.08 -46.85 44.70
CA GLU A 319 1.95 -45.96 43.54
C GLU A 319 2.43 -46.65 42.26
N PHE A 320 3.50 -47.46 42.33
CA PHE A 320 3.91 -48.32 41.20
C PHE A 320 2.87 -49.42 40.92
N LYS A 321 2.33 -50.06 41.96
CA LYS A 321 1.25 -51.04 41.82
C LYS A 321 0.02 -50.41 41.15
N ASN A 322 -0.39 -49.24 41.61
CA ASN A 322 -1.54 -48.50 41.06
C ASN A 322 -1.28 -47.99 39.64
N ALA A 323 -0.03 -47.72 39.29
CA ALA A 323 0.39 -47.40 37.92
C ALA A 323 0.41 -48.63 36.99
N GLY A 324 0.17 -49.85 37.52
CA GLY A 324 0.04 -51.09 36.76
C GLY A 324 1.32 -51.92 36.65
N PHE A 325 2.36 -51.58 37.40
CA PHE A 325 3.61 -52.37 37.42
C PHE A 325 3.41 -53.68 38.18
N SER A 326 3.98 -54.76 37.63
CA SER A 326 3.98 -56.06 38.31
C SER A 326 4.97 -56.05 39.48
N LEU A 327 4.70 -56.89 40.47
CA LEU A 327 5.59 -57.06 41.62
C LEU A 327 7.02 -57.45 41.18
N GLN A 328 7.15 -58.26 40.12
CA GLN A 328 8.43 -58.63 39.52
C GLN A 328 9.18 -57.39 39.00
N THR A 329 8.52 -56.54 38.21
CA THR A 329 9.15 -55.32 37.69
C THR A 329 9.51 -54.32 38.78
N ILE A 330 8.70 -54.22 39.84
CA ILE A 330 8.99 -53.37 41.00
C ILE A 330 10.25 -53.87 41.72
N LYS A 331 10.36 -55.18 41.95
CA LYS A 331 11.55 -55.81 42.53
C LYS A 331 12.80 -55.56 41.68
N GLU A 332 12.73 -55.80 40.37
CA GLU A 332 13.83 -55.55 39.43
C GLU A 332 14.25 -54.07 39.38
N GLY A 333 13.32 -53.16 39.65
CA GLY A 333 13.59 -51.73 39.84
C GLY A 333 14.44 -51.40 41.07
N GLY A 334 14.75 -52.37 41.93
CA GLY A 334 15.62 -52.20 43.09
C GLY A 334 14.89 -51.82 44.38
N PHE A 335 13.59 -52.11 44.47
CA PHE A 335 12.86 -52.12 45.74
C PHE A 335 13.24 -53.36 46.54
N ARG A 336 13.65 -53.16 47.80
CA ARG A 336 14.13 -54.23 48.67
C ARG A 336 13.19 -54.51 49.83
N LEU A 337 13.20 -55.74 50.33
CA LEU A 337 12.31 -56.22 51.40
C LEU A 337 12.66 -55.71 52.80
N ASP A 338 13.93 -55.36 53.00
CA ASP A 338 14.51 -54.85 54.24
C ASP A 338 14.13 -53.39 54.53
N GLU A 339 13.63 -52.63 53.54
CA GLU A 339 13.21 -51.23 53.68
C GLU A 339 11.69 -51.07 54.02
N MET A 340 10.97 -52.17 54.28
CA MET A 340 9.51 -52.29 54.07
C MET A 340 8.55 -52.28 55.28
N PRO A 341 7.84 -51.18 55.46
CA PRO A 341 6.42 -51.20 55.80
C PRO A 341 5.51 -51.23 54.55
N GLU A 342 5.98 -50.73 53.39
CA GLU A 342 5.08 -50.35 52.29
C GLU A 342 4.51 -51.51 51.49
N PHE A 343 5.16 -52.67 51.40
CA PHE A 343 4.61 -53.81 50.64
C PHE A 343 3.39 -54.43 51.31
N ARG A 344 3.35 -54.41 52.66
CA ARG A 344 2.15 -54.79 53.43
C ARG A 344 1.02 -53.81 53.18
N GLN A 345 1.32 -52.51 53.18
CA GLN A 345 0.36 -51.44 52.90
C GLN A 345 -0.13 -51.47 51.44
N ALA A 346 0.72 -51.88 50.50
CA ALA A 346 0.35 -52.11 49.12
C ALA A 346 -0.51 -53.38 48.92
N GLY A 347 -0.71 -54.20 49.96
CA GLY A 347 -1.60 -55.35 49.95
C GLY A 347 -1.07 -56.55 49.14
N TYR A 348 0.25 -56.73 49.08
CA TYR A 348 0.83 -57.97 48.54
C TYR A 348 0.69 -59.11 49.55
N THR A 349 0.47 -60.34 49.07
CA THR A 349 0.42 -61.54 49.93
C THR A 349 1.82 -62.13 50.08
N LYS A 350 2.03 -62.89 51.16
CA LYS A 350 3.24 -63.69 51.36
C LYS A 350 3.56 -64.56 50.14
N GLN A 351 2.56 -65.27 49.63
CA GLN A 351 2.70 -66.12 48.44
C GLN A 351 3.20 -65.32 47.23
N ALA A 352 2.63 -64.14 46.96
CA ALA A 352 3.05 -63.32 45.82
C ALA A 352 4.51 -62.84 45.94
N LEU A 353 5.00 -62.60 47.15
CA LEU A 353 6.41 -62.26 47.41
C LEU A 353 7.35 -63.46 47.20
N GLU A 354 6.94 -64.65 47.64
CA GLU A 354 7.66 -65.90 47.39
C GLU A 354 7.74 -66.21 45.89
N ASP A 355 6.64 -66.01 45.14
CA ASP A 355 6.54 -66.27 43.70
C ASP A 355 7.50 -65.41 42.86
N VAL A 356 7.83 -64.20 43.31
CA VAL A 356 8.84 -63.33 42.66
C VAL A 356 10.25 -63.53 43.22
N GLY A 357 10.44 -64.54 44.08
CA GLY A 357 11.73 -65.00 44.59
C GLY A 357 12.31 -64.17 45.74
N PHE A 358 11.49 -63.52 46.57
CA PHE A 358 11.96 -63.05 47.88
C PHE A 358 12.11 -64.24 48.83
N THR A 359 13.17 -64.23 49.64
CA THR A 359 13.46 -65.36 50.53
C THR A 359 12.51 -65.37 51.74
N SER A 360 12.26 -66.54 52.33
CA SER A 360 11.43 -66.62 53.54
C SER A 360 11.99 -65.80 54.70
N GLU A 361 13.32 -65.64 54.77
CA GLU A 361 14.00 -64.80 55.76
C GLU A 361 13.70 -63.32 55.52
N GLU A 362 13.78 -62.85 54.27
CA GLU A 362 13.41 -61.48 53.89
C GLU A 362 11.94 -61.20 54.25
N ILE A 363 11.03 -62.11 53.87
CA ILE A 363 9.58 -61.97 54.06
C ILE A 363 9.19 -61.93 55.55
N GLN A 364 9.83 -62.77 56.37
CA GLN A 364 9.65 -62.74 57.82
C GLN A 364 10.23 -61.47 58.46
N ALA A 365 11.41 -61.01 58.00
CA ALA A 365 12.01 -59.75 58.46
C ALA A 365 11.16 -58.53 58.12
N ALA A 366 10.51 -58.53 56.95
CA ALA A 366 9.48 -57.55 56.56
C ALA A 366 8.13 -57.76 57.27
N GLY A 367 8.05 -58.72 58.20
CA GLY A 367 6.93 -58.97 59.11
C GLY A 367 5.62 -59.43 58.46
N PHE A 368 5.70 -60.12 57.32
CA PHE A 368 4.60 -60.94 56.81
C PHE A 368 4.60 -62.27 57.60
N ARG A 369 3.44 -62.66 58.15
CA ARG A 369 3.28 -63.91 58.91
C ARG A 369 2.93 -65.06 57.98
#